data_AF-A0A7D7MC57-F1
#
_entry.id   AF-A0A7D7MC57-F1
#
_cell.length_a   1.000
_cell.length_b   1.000
_cell.length_c   1.000
_cell.angle_alpha   90.00
_cell.angle_beta   90.00
_cell.angle_gamma   90.00
#
_symmetry.space_group_name_H-M   'P 1'
#
loop_
_entity.id
_entity.type
_entity.pdbx_description
1 polymer ?
#
loop_
_entity_poly.entity_id
_entity_poly.type
_entity_poly.pdbx_seq_one_letter_code
_entity_poly.pdbx_strand_id
1 'polypeptide(L)'
;MPKPLTTPLKKPIGALAILNLADGLLTYWGLLAGAIEEANPLLSGLSPLAVFAVKLLLSVCLAAFLFTPLVRSKSLAWRYFLLTANIVYGGILLLHIIWVSFYYL
;
A
#
# COMPACT_ATOMS: atom_id res chain seq x y z
N MET A 1 -28.25 -9.48 -19.36
CA MET A 1 -28.07 -8.99 -17.98
C MET A 1 -26.61 -9.21 -17.57
N PRO A 2 -25.90 -8.18 -17.06
CA PRO A 2 -24.54 -8.39 -16.54
C PRO A 2 -24.59 -9.32 -15.32
N LYS A 3 -23.70 -10.32 -15.29
CA LYS A 3 -23.60 -11.30 -14.20
C LYS A 3 -23.33 -10.57 -12.89
N PRO A 4 -24.10 -10.82 -11.80
CA PRO A 4 -23.84 -10.17 -10.53
C PRO A 4 -22.42 -10.53 -10.07
N LEU A 5 -21.63 -9.51 -9.74
CA LEU A 5 -20.30 -9.71 -9.19
C LEU A 5 -20.41 -10.48 -7.87
N THR A 6 -19.87 -11.69 -7.86
CA THR A 6 -19.88 -12.58 -6.69
C THR A 6 -18.61 -12.49 -5.85
N THR A 7 -17.57 -11.82 -6.35
CA THR A 7 -16.26 -11.79 -5.70
C THR A 7 -16.20 -10.70 -4.63
N PRO A 8 -16.01 -11.04 -3.34
CA PRO A 8 -15.96 -10.08 -2.25
C PRO A 8 -14.69 -9.21 -2.29
N LEU A 9 -14.77 -8.00 -1.71
CA LEU A 9 -13.66 -7.05 -1.67
C LEU A 9 -12.54 -7.43 -0.67
N LYS A 10 -12.66 -8.60 -0.01
CA LYS A 10 -11.67 -9.09 0.97
C LYS A 10 -10.25 -9.15 0.39
N LYS A 11 -10.12 -9.70 -0.82
CA LYS A 11 -8.82 -9.88 -1.48
C LYS A 11 -8.14 -8.54 -1.79
N PRO A 12 -8.76 -7.59 -2.51
CA PRO A 12 -8.10 -6.32 -2.81
C PRO A 12 -7.85 -5.45 -1.58
N ILE A 13 -8.70 -5.51 -0.54
CA ILE A 13 -8.43 -4.81 0.74
C ILE A 13 -7.20 -5.40 1.42
N GLY A 14 -7.16 -6.74 1.56
CA GLY A 14 -6.03 -7.41 2.22
C GLY A 14 -4.71 -7.25 1.45
N ALA A 15 -4.77 -7.33 0.12
CA ALA A 15 -3.60 -7.08 -0.74
C ALA A 15 -3.10 -5.64 -0.57
N LEU A 16 -3.99 -4.63 -0.53
CA LEU A 16 -3.59 -3.24 -0.34
C LEU A 16 -2.91 -3.01 1.02
N ALA A 17 -3.43 -3.62 2.10
CA ALA A 17 -2.80 -3.55 3.42
C ALA A 17 -1.40 -4.17 3.45
N ILE A 18 -1.21 -5.32 2.80
CA ILE A 18 0.10 -5.98 2.69
C ILE A 18 1.06 -5.15 1.84
N LEU A 19 0.60 -4.63 0.69
CA LEU A 19 1.42 -3.78 -0.17
C LEU A 19 1.88 -2.51 0.55
N ASN A 20 0.98 -1.83 1.27
CA ASN A 20 1.34 -0.63 2.04
C ASN A 20 2.33 -0.94 3.18
N LEU A 21 2.24 -2.13 3.80
CA LEU A 21 3.20 -2.56 4.82
C LEU A 21 4.58 -2.83 4.21
N ALA A 22 4.62 -3.56 3.09
CA ALA A 22 5.86 -3.87 2.37
C ALA A 22 6.53 -2.58 1.86
N ASP A 23 5.74 -1.65 1.32
CA ASP A 23 6.19 -0.32 0.93
C ASP A 23 6.80 0.43 2.12
N GLY A 24 6.14 0.46 3.28
CA GLY A 24 6.69 1.07 4.48
C GLY A 24 8.02 0.46 4.94
N LEU A 25 8.17 -0.86 4.87
CA LEU A 25 9.42 -1.54 5.22
C LEU A 25 10.56 -1.17 4.26
N LEU A 26 10.29 -1.17 2.95
CA LEU A 26 11.29 -0.77 1.95
C LEU A 26 11.62 0.71 2.03
N THR A 27 10.63 1.57 2.28
CA THR A 27 10.87 3.01 2.48
C THR A 27 11.76 3.23 3.70
N TYR A 28 11.45 2.58 4.82
CA TYR A 28 12.25 2.69 6.04
C TYR A 28 13.71 2.28 5.82
N TRP A 29 13.91 1.12 5.19
CA TRP A 29 15.26 0.63 4.90
C TRP A 29 15.98 1.53 3.89
N GLY A 30 15.30 1.93 2.81
CA GLY A 30 15.86 2.83 1.81
C GLY A 30 16.28 4.17 2.39
N LEU A 31 15.47 4.76 3.27
CA LEU A 31 15.80 6.01 3.97
C LEU A 31 16.97 5.83 4.93
N LEU A 32 17.02 4.74 5.70
CA LEU A 32 18.16 4.46 6.60
C LEU A 32 19.48 4.25 5.85
N ALA A 33 19.42 3.61 4.68
CA ALA A 33 20.58 3.40 3.82
C ALA A 33 20.97 4.65 3.01
N GLY A 34 20.13 5.70 3.00
CA GLY A 34 20.30 6.85 2.11
C GLY A 34 20.13 6.51 0.62
N ALA A 35 19.47 5.39 0.31
CA ALA A 35 19.25 4.90 -1.05
C ALA A 35 18.07 5.59 -1.75
N ILE A 36 17.13 6.16 -0.99
CA ILE A 36 15.95 6.87 -1.50
C ILE A 36 15.66 8.10 -0.63
N GLU A 37 14.88 9.03 -1.17
CA GLU A 37 14.26 10.14 -0.42
C GLU A 37 12.74 9.97 -0.38
N GLU A 38 12.09 10.53 0.66
CA GLU A 38 10.62 10.48 0.76
C GLU A 38 10.00 11.54 -0.16
N ALA A 39 9.40 11.07 -1.26
CA ALA A 39 8.77 11.92 -2.26
C ALA A 39 7.37 12.42 -1.84
N ASN A 40 6.75 11.83 -0.81
CA ASN A 40 5.45 12.28 -0.32
C ASN A 40 5.60 13.58 0.49
N PRO A 41 5.06 14.73 0.01
CA PRO A 41 5.22 16.00 0.72
C PRO A 41 4.59 15.99 2.12
N LEU A 42 3.57 15.15 2.36
CA LEU A 42 2.93 15.01 3.67
C LEU A 42 3.82 14.29 4.70
N LEU A 43 4.78 13.50 4.22
CA LEU A 43 5.74 12.77 5.05
C LEU A 43 7.13 13.42 5.01
N SER A 44 7.30 14.48 4.21
CA SER A 44 8.57 15.19 4.09
C SER A 44 9.03 15.75 5.44
N GLY A 45 10.32 15.62 5.73
CA GLY A 45 10.93 16.08 6.98
C GLY A 45 10.68 15.20 8.20
N LEU A 46 9.91 14.12 8.08
CA LEU A 46 9.79 13.11 9.14
C LEU A 46 11.04 12.23 9.20
N SER A 47 11.37 11.77 10.40
CA SER A 47 12.41 10.74 10.56
C SER A 47 11.98 9.43 9.90
N PRO A 48 12.92 8.57 9.44
CA PRO A 48 12.57 7.30 8.81
C PRO A 48 11.62 6.44 9.67
N LEU A 49 11.82 6.44 10.99
CA LEU A 49 10.96 5.71 11.93
C LEU A 49 9.54 6.30 11.98
N ALA A 50 9.40 7.63 11.94
CA ALA A 50 8.09 8.27 11.93
C ALA A 50 7.34 7.99 10.61
N VAL A 51 8.03 8.02 9.46
CA VAL A 51 7.47 7.60 8.16
C VAL A 51 6.96 6.16 8.24
N PHE A 52 7.78 5.25 8.77
CA PHE A 52 7.40 3.85 8.95
C PHE A 52 6.17 3.70 9.87
N ALA A 53 6.14 4.40 11.00
CA ALA A 53 5.03 4.33 11.95
C ALA A 53 3.71 4.80 11.32
N VAL A 54 3.72 5.86 10.52
CA VAL A 54 2.54 6.34 9.78
C VAL A 54 2.07 5.29 8.77
N LYS A 55 2.99 4.71 7.98
CA LYS A 55 2.65 3.66 7.02
C LYS A 55 2.14 2.40 7.72
N LEU A 56 2.72 2.02 8.86
CA LEU A 56 2.24 0.89 9.67
C LEU A 56 0.82 1.14 10.21
N LEU A 57 0.55 2.33 10.74
CA LEU A 57 -0.79 2.71 11.19
C LEU A 57 -1.79 2.64 10.02
N LEU A 58 -1.41 3.13 8.85
CA LEU A 58 -2.24 3.05 7.65
C LEU A 58 -2.51 1.58 7.26
N SER A 59 -1.51 0.69 7.31
CA SER A 59 -1.71 -0.75 7.07
C SER A 59 -2.67 -1.39 8.06
N VAL A 60 -2.59 -1.02 9.35
CA VAL A 60 -3.53 -1.48 10.37
C VAL A 60 -4.95 -0.98 10.08
N CYS A 61 -5.12 0.30 9.74
CA CYS A 61 -6.41 0.86 9.35
C CYS A 61 -6.98 0.18 8.09
N LEU A 62 -6.15 -0.09 7.09
CA LEU A 62 -6.55 -0.82 5.88
C LEU A 62 -6.97 -2.27 6.21
N ALA A 63 -6.21 -2.95 7.06
CA ALA A 63 -6.55 -4.28 7.54
C ALA A 63 -7.85 -4.27 8.36
N ALA A 64 -8.12 -3.22 9.13
CA ALA A 64 -9.36 -3.09 9.90
C ALA A 64 -10.61 -3.11 9.00
N PHE A 65 -10.52 -2.61 7.75
CA PHE A 65 -11.62 -2.71 6.79
C PHE A 65 -12.03 -4.16 6.48
N LEU A 66 -11.16 -5.15 6.68
CA LEU A 66 -11.48 -6.58 6.53
C LEU A 66 -12.57 -7.05 7.51
N PHE A 67 -12.79 -6.33 8.61
CA PHE A 67 -13.80 -6.63 9.62
C PHE A 67 -15.06 -5.79 9.46
N THR A 68 -15.14 -4.95 8.42
CA THR A 68 -16.29 -4.08 8.17
C THR A 68 -17.23 -4.65 7.10
N PRO A 69 -18.49 -4.15 6.99
CA PRO A 69 -19.40 -4.52 5.91
C PRO A 69 -18.87 -4.23 4.50
N LEU A 70 -17.85 -3.37 4.35
CA LEU A 70 -17.23 -3.03 3.07
C LEU A 70 -16.77 -4.27 2.30
N VAL A 71 -16.28 -5.30 3.00
CA VAL A 71 -15.83 -6.57 2.38
C VAL A 71 -16.93 -7.25 1.55
N ARG A 72 -18.19 -7.08 1.96
CA ARG A 72 -19.37 -7.65 1.31
C ARG A 72 -20.01 -6.70 0.29
N SER A 73 -19.46 -5.50 0.11
CA SER A 73 -19.96 -4.53 -0.84
C SER A 73 -19.85 -5.04 -2.27
N LYS A 74 -20.92 -4.84 -3.05
CA LYS A 74 -20.99 -5.17 -4.48
C LYS A 74 -20.78 -3.94 -5.37
N SER A 75 -20.39 -2.80 -4.79
CA SER A 75 -20.18 -1.55 -5.52
C SER A 75 -19.01 -1.67 -6.52
N LEU A 76 -19.30 -1.39 -7.78
CA LEU A 76 -18.29 -1.34 -8.85
C LEU A 76 -17.27 -0.22 -8.60
N ALA A 77 -17.72 0.93 -8.08
CA ALA A 77 -16.85 2.05 -7.76
C ALA A 77 -15.77 1.64 -6.75
N TRP A 78 -16.16 0.99 -5.65
CA TRP A 78 -15.21 0.49 -4.65
C TRP A 78 -14.27 -0.57 -5.20
N ARG A 79 -14.76 -1.44 -6.08
CA ARG A 79 -13.93 -2.47 -6.71
C ARG A 79 -12.86 -1.86 -7.60
N TYR A 80 -13.24 -0.95 -8.51
CA TYR A 80 -12.27 -0.30 -9.39
C TYR A 80 -11.31 0.57 -8.60
N PHE A 81 -11.79 1.32 -7.61
CA PHE A 81 -10.94 2.10 -6.72
C PHE A 81 -9.87 1.24 -6.04
N LEU A 82 -10.27 0.13 -5.40
CA LEU A 82 -9.31 -0.76 -4.73
C LEU A 82 -8.37 -1.45 -5.71
N LEU A 83 -8.83 -1.84 -6.90
CA LEU A 83 -7.96 -2.42 -7.93
C LEU A 83 -6.91 -1.42 -8.41
N THR A 84 -7.33 -0.19 -8.73
CA THR A 84 -6.40 0.89 -9.11
C THR A 84 -5.41 1.17 -7.99
N ALA A 85 -5.86 1.25 -6.74
CA ALA A 85 -4.97 1.42 -5.59
C ALA A 85 -3.94 0.30 -5.47
N ASN A 86 -4.34 -0.97 -5.64
CA ASN A 86 -3.40 -2.10 -5.64
C ASN A 86 -2.39 -2.03 -6.78
N ILE A 87 -2.81 -1.63 -7.99
CA ILE A 87 -1.91 -1.49 -9.14
C ILE A 87 -0.88 -0.39 -8.87
N VAL A 88 -1.32 0.78 -8.39
CA VAL A 88 -0.43 1.90 -8.05
C VAL A 88 0.56 1.50 -6.96
N TYR A 89 0.10 0.92 -5.86
CA TYR A 89 0.98 0.46 -4.77
C TYR A 89 1.92 -0.66 -5.22
N GLY A 90 1.47 -1.57 -6.08
CA GLY A 90 2.33 -2.58 -6.67
C GLY A 90 3.44 -1.98 -7.53
N GLY A 91 3.14 -0.93 -8.31
CA GLY A 91 4.13 -0.18 -9.08
C GLY A 91 5.15 0.55 -8.21
N ILE A 92 4.70 1.21 -7.14
CA ILE A 92 5.58 1.89 -6.18
C ILE A 92 6.50 0.89 -5.48
N LEU A 93 5.99 -0.28 -5.10
CA LEU A 93 6.80 -1.33 -4.48
C LEU A 93 7.86 -1.84 -5.45
N LEU A 94 7.51 -2.05 -6.72
CA LEU A 94 8.46 -2.45 -7.76
C LEU A 94 9.57 -1.41 -7.95
N LEU A 95 9.22 -0.12 -7.93
CA LEU A 95 10.19 0.96 -8.01
C LEU A 95 11.16 0.95 -6.82
N HIS A 96 10.66 0.73 -5.60
CA HIS A 96 11.52 0.57 -4.42
C HIS A 96 12.49 -0.60 -4.57
N ILE A 97 12.02 -1.75 -5.02
CA ILE A 97 12.87 -2.92 -5.25
C ILE A 97 13.97 -2.59 -6.26
N ILE A 98 13.63 -1.91 -7.36
CA ILE A 98 14.58 -1.50 -8.40
C ILE A 98 15.65 -0.56 -7.81
N TRP A 99 15.25 0.53 -7.14
CA TRP A 99 16.20 1.50 -6.58
C TRP A 99 17.09 0.90 -5.50
N VAL A 100 16.51 0.14 -4.57
CA VAL A 100 17.29 -0.54 -3.53
C VAL A 100 18.27 -1.53 -4.15
N SER A 101 17.85 -2.30 -5.16
CA SER A 101 18.76 -3.24 -5.84
C SER A 101 19.90 -2.52 -6.56
N PHE A 102 19.62 -1.43 -7.28
CA PHE A 102 20.64 -0.62 -7.95
C PHE A 102 21.60 0.08 -6.98
N TYR A 103 21.17 0.40 -5.76
CA TYR A 103 22.04 1.00 -4.75
C TYR A 103 23.09 0.02 -4.21
N TYR A 104 22.76 -1.28 -4.15
CA TYR A 104 23.66 -2.34 -3.65
C TYR A 104 24.44 -3.08 -4.75
N LEU A 105 24.19 -2.79 -6.03
CA LEU A 105 24.90 -3.34 -7.20
C LEU A 105 26.01 -2.38 -7.65
#